data_AF-A0A4P5UTE0-F1
#
_entry.id   AF-A0A4P5UTE0-F1
#
_cell.length_a   1.000
_cell.length_b   1.000
_cell.length_c   1.000
_cell.angle_alpha   90.00
_cell.angle_beta   90.00
_cell.angle_gamma   90.00
#
_symmetry.space_group_name_H-M   'P 1'
#
loop_
_entity.id
_entity.type
_entity.pdbx_description
1 polymer ?
#
loop_
_entity_poly.entity_id
_entity_poly.type
_entity_poly.pdbx_seq_one_letter_code
_entity_poly.pdbx_strand_id
1 'polypeptide(L)' 'MSDQSIPERINIILQEIRPFLLEDGGDVEFVNYEVDTNVAEIRLLGACKTCPMQLMTLRGGIERFILAGIPEIKRVESVR' A
#
# COMPACT_ATOMS: atom_id res chain seq x y z
N MET A 1 -0.62 -24.51 -11.39
CA MET A 1 -0.62 -23.22 -12.09
C MET A 1 -1.23 -22.24 -11.10
N SER A 2 -0.38 -21.47 -10.43
CA SER A 2 -0.82 -20.59 -9.36
C SER A 2 -1.45 -19.36 -10.00
N ASP A 3 -2.77 -19.26 -9.89
CA ASP A 3 -3.54 -18.06 -10.22
C ASP A 3 -3.11 -16.98 -9.21
N GLN A 4 -2.11 -16.18 -9.56
CA GLN A 4 -1.64 -15.10 -8.70
C GLN A 4 -2.67 -13.98 -8.75
N SER A 5 -3.64 -14.06 -7.85
CA SER A 5 -4.66 -13.03 -7.68
C SER A 5 -4.02 -11.68 -7.31
N ILE A 6 -4.63 -10.57 -7.73
CA ILE A 6 -4.21 -9.20 -7.38
C ILE A 6 -3.76 -9.03 -5.91
N PRO A 7 -4.49 -9.53 -4.88
CA PRO A 7 -4.05 -9.45 -3.49
C PRO A 7 -2.68 -10.08 -3.21
N GLU A 8 -2.30 -11.18 -3.88
CA GLU A 8 -0.95 -11.76 -3.71
C GLU A 8 0.12 -10.82 -4.26
N ARG A 9 -0.11 -10.24 -5.45
CA ARG A 9 0.80 -9.27 -6.06
C ARG A 9 0.97 -8.04 -5.19
N ILE A 10 -0.13 -7.53 -4.61
CA ILE A 10 -0.07 -6.41 -3.66
C ILE A 10 0.82 -6.81 -2.48
N ASN A 11 0.62 -8.00 -1.91
CA ASN A 11 1.39 -8.45 -0.76
C ASN A 11 2.89 -8.51 -1.08
N ILE A 12 3.28 -9.06 -2.23
CA ILE A 12 4.69 -9.12 -2.69
C ILE A 12 5.29 -7.72 -2.74
N ILE A 13 4.63 -6.77 -3.42
CA ILE A 13 5.10 -5.39 -3.54
C ILE A 13 5.22 -4.73 -2.16
N LEU A 14 4.23 -4.94 -1.29
CA LEU A 14 4.24 -4.39 0.06
C LEU A 14 5.40 -4.95 0.89
N GLN A 15 5.74 -6.24 0.76
CA GLN A 15 6.92 -6.82 1.41
C GLN A 15 8.23 -6.20 0.89
N GLU A 16 8.32 -5.88 -0.41
CA GLU A 16 9.51 -5.24 -1.00
C GLU A 16 9.70 -3.80 -0.52
N ILE A 17 8.62 -3.03 -0.36
CA ILE A 17 8.70 -1.64 0.13
C ILE A 17 8.75 -1.54 1.66
N ARG A 18 8.37 -2.59 2.39
CA ARG A 18 8.36 -2.66 3.84
C ARG A 18 9.66 -2.22 4.52
N PRO A 19 10.86 -2.71 4.11
CA PRO A 19 12.12 -2.25 4.71
C PRO A 19 12.32 -0.75 4.53
N PHE A 20 11.99 -0.18 3.38
CA PHE A 20 12.10 1.26 3.12
C PHE A 20 11.14 2.08 3.99
N LEU A 21 9.92 1.56 4.22
CA LEU A 21 8.96 2.20 5.11
C LEU A 21 9.44 2.15 6.58
N LEU A 22 9.99 1.01 7.00
CA LEU A 22 10.55 0.82 8.34
C LEU A 22 11.74 1.74 8.60
N GLU A 23 12.59 1.98 7.59
CA GLU A 23 13.67 2.97 7.65
C GLU A 23 13.15 4.40 7.86
N ASP A 24 12.00 4.76 7.27
CA ASP A 24 11.32 6.04 7.47
C ASP A 24 10.54 6.11 8.80
N GLY A 25 10.51 5.02 9.58
CA GLY A 25 9.75 4.91 10.84
C GLY A 25 8.25 4.65 10.64
N GLY A 26 7.86 4.22 9.44
CA GLY A 26 6.52 3.75 9.08
C GLY A 26 6.47 2.25 8.83
N ASP A 27 5.26 1.72 8.67
CA ASP A 27 4.97 0.35 8.25
C ASP A 27 3.60 0.38 7.56
N VAL A 28 3.31 -0.64 6.77
CA VAL A 28 2.08 -0.76 6.01
C VAL A 28 1.60 -2.20 6.04
N GLU A 29 0.30 -2.37 6.16
CA GLU A 29 -0.35 -3.66 6.14
C GLU A 29 -1.45 -3.66 5.08
N PHE A 30 -1.52 -4.74 4.31
CA PHE A 30 -2.63 -4.98 3.40
C PHE A 30 -3.87 -5.38 4.20
N VAL A 31 -4.98 -4.68 4.00
CA VAL A 31 -6.24 -5.00 4.68
C VAL A 31 -7.15 -5.78 3.75
N ASN A 32 -7.42 -5.21 2.58
CA ASN A 32 -8.37 -5.78 1.64
C ASN A 32 -8.17 -5.20 0.23
N TYR A 33 -8.75 -5.85 -0.77
CA TYR A 33 -8.79 -5.35 -2.14
C TYR A 33 -10.20 -5.54 -2.70
N GLU A 34 -10.85 -4.42 -3.05
CA GLU A 34 -12.10 -4.43 -3.78
C GLU A 34 -11.85 -4.69 -5.26
N VAL A 35 -12.26 -5.87 -5.73
CA VAL A 35 -12.15 -6.27 -7.14
C VAL A 35 -13.12 -5.47 -8.02
N ASP A 36 -14.34 -5.17 -7.53
CA ASP A 36 -15.36 -4.42 -8.28
C ASP A 36 -14.91 -3.01 -8.65
N THR A 37 -14.30 -2.29 -7.70
CA THR A 37 -13.82 -0.91 -7.90
C THR A 37 -12.34 -0.84 -8.26
N ASN A 38 -11.61 -1.95 -8.15
CA ASN A 38 -10.16 -2.05 -8.24
C ASN A 38 -9.45 -1.15 -7.22
N VAL A 39 -9.95 -1.10 -5.99
CA VAL A 39 -9.41 -0.26 -4.91
C VAL A 39 -8.72 -1.14 -3.87
N ALA A 40 -7.46 -0.82 -3.56
CA ALA A 40 -6.73 -1.50 -2.49
C ALA A 40 -6.86 -0.73 -1.16
N GLU A 41 -7.27 -1.44 -0.12
CA GLU A 41 -7.35 -0.93 1.25
C GLU A 41 -6.09 -1.35 2.01
N ILE A 42 -5.35 -0.36 2.50
CA ILE A 42 -4.14 -0.56 3.30
C ILE A 42 -4.28 0.13 4.66
N ARG A 43 -3.57 -0.38 5.65
CA ARG A 43 -3.46 0.20 6.99
C ARG A 43 -2.03 0.66 7.16
N LEU A 44 -1.84 1.96 7.35
CA LEU A 44 -0.52 2.52 7.67
C LEU A 44 -0.28 2.37 9.17
N LEU A 45 0.78 1.64 9.53
CA LEU A 45 1.18 1.34 10.90
C LEU A 45 2.47 2.11 11.19
N GLY A 46 2.49 3.21 11.95
CA GLY A 46 3.78 3.84 12.27
C GLY A 46 3.76 5.31 12.67
N ALA A 47 4.96 5.84 12.94
CA ALA A 47 5.25 7.02 13.75
C ALA A 47 4.84 8.37 13.14
N CYS A 48 4.27 8.38 11.93
CA CYS A 48 3.82 9.61 11.28
C CYS A 48 2.50 10.19 11.86
N LYS A 49 2.18 9.88 13.13
CA LYS A 49 1.07 10.51 13.87
C LYS A 49 1.32 11.99 14.17
N THR A 50 2.56 12.46 14.10
CA THR A 50 2.93 13.82 14.54
C THR A 50 3.06 14.84 13.41
N CYS A 51 3.15 14.40 12.14
CA CYS A 51 3.30 15.30 10.98
C CYS A 51 2.25 15.00 9.90
N PRO A 52 1.11 15.73 9.86
CA PRO A 52 0.04 15.49 8.87
C PRO A 52 0.49 15.69 7.42
N MET A 53 1.60 16.43 7.21
CA MET A 53 2.17 16.67 5.89
C MET A 53 2.81 15.41 5.29
N GLN A 54 3.48 14.59 6.10
CA GLN A 54 4.19 13.41 5.61
C GLN A 54 3.25 12.25 5.29
N LEU A 55 2.09 12.15 5.94
CA LEU A 55 1.10 11.09 5.67
C LEU A 55 0.60 11.14 4.21
N MET A 56 0.39 12.35 3.65
CA MET A 56 -0.01 12.51 2.26
C MET A 56 1.10 12.08 1.30
N THR A 57 2.36 12.42 1.59
CA THR A 57 3.51 12.09 0.76
C THR A 57 3.81 10.58 0.78
N LEU A 58 3.73 9.96 1.96
CA LEU A 58 3.98 8.54 2.15
C LEU A 58 2.92 7.68 1.45
N ARG A 59 1.63 8.02 1.63
CA ARG A 59 0.51 7.38 0.91
C ARG A 59 0.70 7.52 -0.60
N GLY A 60 1.06 8.70 -1.09
CA GLY A 60 1.30 8.93 -2.51
C GLY A 60 2.46 8.10 -3.06
N GLY A 61 3.51 7.86 -2.26
CA GLY A 61 4.61 6.96 -2.62
C GLY A 61 4.16 5.51 -2.77
N ILE A 62 3.41 4.99 -1.79
CA ILE A 62 2.90 3.62 -1.80
C ILE A 62 1.91 3.42 -2.95
N GLU A 63 0.98 4.36 -3.16
CA GLU A 63 0.03 4.32 -4.27
C GLU A 63 0.75 4.26 -5.63
N ARG A 64 1.78 5.09 -5.83
CA ARG A 64 2.59 5.07 -7.06
C ARG A 64 3.31 3.74 -7.25
N PHE A 65 3.88 3.16 -6.19
CA PHE A 65 4.55 1.86 -6.26
C PHE A 65 3.58 0.74 -6.66
N ILE A 66 2.40 0.72 -6.04
CA ILE A 66 1.36 -0.26 -6.35
C ILE A 66 0.86 -0.08 -7.79
N LEU A 67 0.58 1.15 -8.22
CA LEU A 67 0.17 1.46 -9.60
C LEU A 67 1.24 1.06 -10.63
N ALA A 68 2.52 1.24 -10.28
CA ALA A 68 3.64 0.87 -11.15
C ALA A 68 3.80 -0.65 -11.30
N GLY A 69 3.59 -1.42 -10.23
CA GLY A 69 3.64 -2.88 -10.28
C GLY A 69 2.34 -3.55 -10.72
N ILE A 70 1.20 -2.91 -10.49
CA ILE A 70 -0.16 -3.40 -10.76
C ILE A 70 -1.01 -2.25 -11.31
N PRO A 71 -0.96 -2.01 -12.63
CA PRO A 71 -1.74 -0.94 -13.27
C PRO A 71 -3.26 -1.19 -13.26
N GLU A 72 -3.68 -2.39 -12.83
CA GLU A 72 -5.10 -2.75 -12.66
C GLU A 72 -5.74 -2.05 -11.47
N ILE A 73 -4.95 -1.66 -10.45
CA ILE A 73 -5.45 -0.93 -9.29
C ILE A 73 -5.73 0.51 -9.71
N LYS A 74 -6.93 1.01 -9.42
CA LYS A 74 -7.29 2.40 -9.71
C LYS A 74 -6.90 3.36 -8.61
N ARG A 75 -6.97 2.91 -7.36
CA ARG A 75 -6.78 3.77 -6.18
C ARG A 75 -6.36 2.98 -4.97
N VAL A 76 -5.62 3.63 -4.07
CA VAL A 76 -5.25 3.05 -2.78
C VAL A 76 -5.87 3.89 -1.66
N GLU A 77 -6.68 3.27 -0.82
CA GLU A 77 -7.33 3.87 0.34
C GLU A 77 -6.59 3.46 1.62
N SER A 78 -6.47 4.40 2.55
CA SER A 78 -5.91 4.11 3.88
C SER A 78 -7.04 3.99 4.89
N VAL A 79 -7.21 2.81 5.47
CA VAL A 79 -8.20 2.56 6.52
C VAL A 79 -7.58 2.80 7.89
N ARG A 80 -8.40 3.28 8.84
CA ARG A 80 -7.99 3.60 10.22
C ARG A 80 -8.02 2.38 11.14
#